data_AF-A0A662KEM6-F1
#
_entry.id   AF-A0A662KEM6-F1
#
_cell.length_a   1.000
_cell.length_b   1.000
_cell.length_c   1.000
_cell.angle_alpha   90.00
_cell.angle_beta   90.00
_cell.angle_gamma   90.00
#
_symmetry.space_group_name_H-M   'P 1'
#
loop_
_entity.id
_entity.type
_entity.pdbx_description
1 polymer ?
#
loop_
_entity_poly.entity_id
_entity_poly.type
_entity_poly.pdbx_seq_one_letter_code
_entity_poly.pdbx_strand_id
1 'polypeptide(L)'
;VEAAAVIRECYGRNKGVVTPTGMRGVWLDSPLIDIIHGEGTIERRLGAMFRMFKRFDIDMRYEPILVFPTLHYQNGGAEINEKGQVLSASGPIPGLFAAGEVSGGVHGKNRLMGNSLLDTQVFGKIAGESAAAYIKKVKVDKKLSLQHVDAYREELKKKKIKEERRAPMVIPDYREQKVLSRAIDIL
;
A
#
# COMPACT_ATOMS: atom_id res chain seq x y z
N VAL A 1 9.14 -4.30 14.11
CA VAL A 1 9.29 -4.96 15.43
C VAL A 1 7.98 -4.94 16.18
N GLU A 2 7.37 -3.76 16.37
CA GLU A 2 6.07 -3.61 17.05
C GLU A 2 4.92 -4.45 16.45
N ALA A 3 4.71 -4.38 15.14
CA ALA A 3 3.63 -5.15 14.49
C ALA A 3 3.75 -6.66 14.75
N ALA A 4 4.97 -7.21 14.66
CA ALA A 4 5.22 -8.62 14.95
C ALA A 4 4.98 -8.97 16.43
N ALA A 5 5.31 -8.06 17.35
CA ALA A 5 5.02 -8.23 18.77
C ALA A 5 3.50 -8.25 19.03
N VAL A 6 2.75 -7.29 18.47
CA VAL A 6 1.28 -7.23 18.61
C VAL A 6 0.62 -8.49 18.05
N ILE A 7 1.03 -8.94 16.85
CA ILE A 7 0.53 -10.18 16.23
C ILE A 7 0.80 -11.38 17.15
N ARG A 8 2.02 -11.49 17.70
CA ARG A 8 2.40 -12.58 18.60
C ARG A 8 1.59 -12.57 19.90
N GLU A 9 1.36 -11.41 20.50
CA GLU A 9 0.53 -11.32 21.72
C GLU A 9 -0.93 -11.69 21.41
N CYS A 10 -1.48 -11.19 20.30
CA CYS A 10 -2.86 -11.45 19.91
C CYS A 10 -3.10 -12.91 19.53
N TYR A 11 -2.31 -13.47 18.60
CA TYR A 11 -2.57 -14.78 17.99
C TYR A 11 -1.67 -15.91 18.51
N GLY A 12 -0.46 -15.59 18.99
CA GLY A 12 0.46 -16.60 19.52
C GLY A 12 0.27 -16.88 21.01
N ARG A 13 -0.04 -15.85 21.82
CA ARG A 13 -0.12 -15.95 23.28
C ARG A 13 -1.53 -15.78 23.85
N ASN A 14 -2.53 -15.50 23.00
CA ASN A 14 -3.92 -15.28 23.40
C ASN A 14 -4.09 -14.16 24.45
N LYS A 15 -3.26 -13.10 24.37
CA LYS A 15 -3.27 -11.94 25.28
C LYS A 15 -3.92 -10.69 24.67
N GLY A 16 -4.43 -10.80 23.45
CA GLY A 16 -5.16 -9.71 22.78
C GLY A 16 -6.61 -9.60 23.24
N VAL A 17 -7.19 -8.44 23.05
CA VAL A 17 -8.62 -8.18 23.26
C VAL A 17 -9.40 -8.77 22.09
N VAL A 18 -10.42 -9.59 22.38
CA VAL A 18 -11.30 -10.17 21.36
C VAL A 18 -12.52 -9.28 21.20
N THR A 19 -12.75 -8.82 19.98
CA THR A 19 -13.92 -8.03 19.59
C THR A 19 -15.15 -8.93 19.39
N PRO A 20 -16.39 -8.38 19.37
CA PRO A 20 -17.60 -9.16 19.08
C PRO A 20 -17.58 -9.90 17.73
N THR A 21 -16.82 -9.40 16.75
CA THR A 21 -16.64 -10.04 15.43
C THR A 21 -15.57 -11.13 15.43
N GLY A 22 -14.95 -11.42 16.57
CA GLY A 22 -13.87 -12.39 16.71
C GLY A 22 -12.49 -11.87 16.26
N MET A 23 -12.38 -10.62 15.80
CA MET A 23 -11.08 -9.97 15.55
C MET A 23 -10.34 -9.70 16.86
N ARG A 24 -9.01 -9.58 16.77
CA ARG A 24 -8.13 -9.36 17.93
C ARG A 24 -7.35 -8.06 17.81
N GLY A 25 -7.10 -7.41 18.94
CA GLY A 25 -6.31 -6.18 19.01
C GLY A 25 -5.64 -5.98 20.37
N VAL A 26 -4.96 -4.85 20.53
CA VAL A 26 -4.40 -4.37 21.80
C VAL A 26 -4.88 -2.95 22.06
N TRP A 27 -4.91 -2.55 23.33
CA TRP A 27 -5.21 -1.18 23.71
C TRP A 27 -3.97 -0.30 23.51
N LEU A 28 -4.14 0.80 22.79
CA LEU A 28 -3.22 1.92 22.73
C LEU A 28 -3.68 2.95 23.77
N ASP A 29 -2.88 3.15 24.80
CA ASP A 29 -3.16 4.08 25.90
C ASP A 29 -2.93 5.54 25.46
N SER A 30 -3.88 6.09 24.70
CA SER A 30 -3.86 7.49 24.27
C SER A 30 -4.06 8.50 25.41
N PRO A 31 -4.86 8.24 26.48
CA PRO A 31 -4.96 9.15 27.62
C PRO A 31 -3.61 9.51 28.25
N LEU A 32 -2.66 8.57 28.25
CA LEU A 32 -1.31 8.78 28.76
C LEU A 32 -0.58 9.99 28.14
N ILE A 33 -0.94 10.37 26.91
CA ILE A 33 -0.36 11.53 26.22
C ILE A 33 -0.64 12.82 27.01
N ASP A 34 -1.88 13.05 27.43
CA ASP A 34 -2.24 14.23 28.21
C ASP A 34 -1.71 14.14 29.64
N ILE A 35 -1.64 12.93 30.22
CA ILE A 35 -1.04 12.72 31.55
C ILE A 35 0.45 13.13 31.56
N ILE A 36 1.21 12.75 30.53
CA ILE A 36 2.66 13.02 30.45
C ILE A 36 2.94 14.46 29.97
N HIS A 37 2.16 14.97 29.03
CA HIS A 37 2.47 16.23 28.33
C HIS A 37 1.54 17.41 28.70
N GLY A 38 0.61 17.19 29.63
CA GLY A 38 -0.37 18.17 30.09
C GLY A 38 -1.68 18.11 29.31
N GLU A 39 -2.76 18.45 30.01
CA GLU A 39 -4.13 18.47 29.49
C GLU A 39 -4.26 19.28 28.20
N GLY A 40 -5.03 18.75 27.23
CA GLY A 40 -5.26 19.39 25.94
C GLY A 40 -4.14 19.18 24.92
N THR A 41 -3.12 18.37 25.24
CA THR A 41 -2.05 18.06 24.29
C THR A 41 -2.56 17.25 23.11
N ILE A 42 -3.46 16.30 23.32
CA ILE A 42 -4.11 15.53 22.27
C ILE A 42 -4.83 16.45 21.29
N GLU A 43 -5.61 17.42 21.75
CA GLU A 43 -6.34 18.33 20.86
C GLU A 43 -5.39 19.24 20.06
N ARG A 44 -4.36 19.75 20.72
CA ARG A 44 -3.37 20.65 20.13
C ARG A 44 -2.45 19.96 19.12
N ARG A 45 -1.98 18.74 19.40
CA ARG A 45 -0.98 18.04 18.58
C ARG A 45 -1.57 16.93 17.70
N LEU A 46 -2.67 16.32 18.12
CA LEU A 46 -3.31 15.17 17.47
C LEU A 46 -4.78 15.46 17.11
N GLY A 47 -5.16 16.73 16.92
CA GLY A 47 -6.55 17.15 16.69
C GLY A 47 -7.25 16.45 15.52
N ALA A 48 -6.51 16.02 14.49
CA ALA A 48 -7.06 15.22 13.39
C ALA A 48 -7.53 13.82 13.87
N MET A 49 -6.73 13.14 14.69
CA MET A 49 -7.09 11.85 15.29
C MET A 49 -8.22 12.02 16.29
N PHE A 50 -8.17 13.06 17.13
CA PHE A 50 -9.23 13.37 18.07
C PHE A 50 -10.59 13.51 17.38
N ARG A 51 -10.67 14.33 16.32
CA ARG A 51 -11.90 14.46 15.52
C ARG A 51 -12.32 13.17 14.82
N MET A 52 -11.37 12.35 14.39
CA MET A 52 -11.66 11.07 13.74
C MET A 52 -12.34 10.10 14.72
N PHE A 53 -11.79 9.91 15.91
CA PHE A 53 -12.36 9.01 16.92
C PHE A 53 -13.64 9.57 17.55
N LYS A 54 -13.72 10.88 17.75
CA LYS A 54 -14.93 11.51 18.32
C LYS A 54 -16.17 11.33 17.44
N ARG A 55 -16.01 11.17 16.12
CA ARG A 55 -17.12 10.84 15.19
C ARG A 55 -17.73 9.45 15.43
N PHE A 56 -17.01 8.59 16.13
CA PHE A 56 -17.46 7.26 16.54
C PHE A 56 -17.71 7.19 18.05
N ASP A 57 -17.97 8.34 18.68
CA ASP A 57 -18.22 8.48 20.12
C ASP A 57 -17.10 7.98 21.03
N ILE A 58 -15.87 7.89 20.51
CA ILE A 58 -14.67 7.53 21.29
C ILE A 58 -13.91 8.80 21.65
N ASP A 59 -13.75 9.06 22.95
CA ASP A 59 -12.96 10.18 23.45
C ASP A 59 -11.55 9.73 23.86
N MET A 60 -10.60 9.84 22.93
CA MET A 60 -9.22 9.35 23.11
C MET A 60 -8.43 10.03 24.25
N ARG A 61 -8.99 11.08 24.89
CA ARG A 61 -8.45 11.71 26.10
C ARG A 61 -8.71 10.89 27.36
N TYR A 62 -9.79 10.10 27.36
CA TYR A 62 -10.24 9.33 28.51
C TYR A 62 -10.30 7.83 28.22
N GLU A 63 -10.41 7.44 26.96
CA GLU A 63 -10.55 6.07 26.52
C GLU A 63 -9.35 5.63 25.68
N PRO A 64 -8.78 4.44 25.92
CA PRO A 64 -7.74 3.89 25.05
C PRO A 64 -8.32 3.46 23.70
N ILE A 65 -7.48 3.47 22.66
CA ILE A 65 -7.88 3.10 21.31
C ILE A 65 -7.54 1.64 21.06
N LEU A 66 -8.49 0.84 20.56
CA LEU A 66 -8.21 -0.52 20.13
C LEU A 66 -7.47 -0.50 18.78
N VAL A 67 -6.27 -1.10 18.73
CA VAL A 67 -5.43 -1.14 17.52
C VAL A 67 -4.98 -2.55 17.16
N PHE A 68 -4.77 -2.78 15.87
CA PHE A 68 -4.12 -3.98 15.35
C PHE A 68 -3.31 -3.63 14.08
N PRO A 69 -2.17 -4.29 13.80
CA PRO A 69 -1.38 -4.02 12.61
C PRO A 69 -2.16 -4.26 11.32
N THR A 70 -2.12 -3.30 10.42
CA THR A 70 -2.73 -3.38 9.09
C THR A 70 -1.69 -3.25 7.99
N LEU A 71 -2.00 -3.78 6.80
CA LEU A 71 -1.23 -3.47 5.60
C LEU A 71 -1.30 -1.96 5.35
N HIS A 72 -0.15 -1.33 5.13
CA HIS A 72 -0.05 0.12 5.04
C HIS A 72 0.67 0.62 3.78
N TYR A 73 1.75 -0.06 3.36
CA TYR A 73 2.58 0.40 2.25
C TYR A 73 3.24 -0.76 1.49
N GLN A 74 3.29 -0.66 0.17
CA GLN A 74 3.97 -1.60 -0.72
C GLN A 74 5.40 -1.14 -1.05
N ASN A 75 6.40 -1.86 -0.51
CA ASN A 75 7.81 -1.60 -0.83
C ASN A 75 8.24 -2.17 -2.19
N GLY A 76 7.53 -3.19 -2.66
CA GLY A 76 7.75 -3.80 -3.97
C GLY A 76 6.91 -3.13 -5.04
N GLY A 77 7.29 -3.32 -6.30
CA GLY A 77 6.61 -2.70 -7.44
C GLY A 77 7.41 -2.90 -8.72
N ALA A 78 7.11 -2.10 -9.73
CA ALA A 78 7.89 -2.05 -10.95
C ALA A 78 9.33 -1.57 -10.65
N GLU A 79 10.34 -2.37 -10.99
CA GLU A 79 11.73 -1.96 -10.83
C GLU A 79 12.02 -0.77 -11.76
N ILE A 80 12.63 0.28 -11.22
CA ILE A 80 12.99 1.50 -11.97
C ILE A 80 14.47 1.81 -11.83
N ASN A 81 15.03 2.46 -12.85
CA ASN A 81 16.35 3.07 -12.76
C ASN A 81 16.29 4.52 -12.22
N GLU A 82 17.44 5.19 -12.15
CA GLU A 82 17.59 6.56 -11.66
C GLU A 82 16.87 7.62 -12.51
N LYS A 83 16.33 7.24 -13.67
CA LYS A 83 15.54 8.10 -14.58
C LYS A 83 14.04 7.79 -14.52
N GLY A 84 13.62 6.89 -13.62
CA GLY A 84 12.24 6.45 -13.50
C GLY A 84 11.77 5.56 -14.65
N GLN A 85 12.70 4.99 -15.44
CA GLN A 85 12.35 4.04 -16.51
C GLN A 85 12.10 2.67 -15.91
N VAL A 86 10.98 2.04 -16.28
CA VAL A 86 10.65 0.69 -15.83
C VAL A 86 11.58 -0.32 -16.48
N LEU A 87 12.12 -1.24 -15.69
CA LEU A 87 13.04 -2.27 -16.15
C LEU A 87 12.33 -3.59 -16.46
N SER A 88 12.81 -4.25 -17.49
CA SER A 88 12.55 -5.66 -17.81
C SER A 88 13.82 -6.48 -17.58
N ALA A 89 13.74 -7.81 -17.76
CA ALA A 89 14.91 -8.68 -17.70
C ALA A 89 16.04 -8.31 -18.68
N SER A 90 15.73 -7.58 -19.76
CA SER A 90 16.68 -7.12 -20.77
C SER A 90 17.04 -5.63 -20.68
N GLY A 91 16.62 -4.93 -19.62
CA GLY A 91 16.85 -3.50 -19.42
C GLY A 91 15.58 -2.64 -19.57
N PRO A 92 15.72 -1.32 -19.74
CA PRO A 92 14.59 -0.39 -19.73
C PRO A 92 13.55 -0.68 -20.82
N ILE A 93 12.27 -0.68 -20.44
CA ILE A 93 11.14 -0.79 -21.36
C ILE A 93 10.93 0.58 -22.03
N PRO A 94 11.09 0.69 -23.36
CA PRO A 94 10.98 1.98 -24.03
C PRO A 94 9.61 2.62 -23.82
N GLY A 95 9.60 3.87 -23.35
CA GLY A 95 8.37 4.65 -23.16
C GLY A 95 7.58 4.34 -21.89
N LEU A 96 8.03 3.39 -21.06
CA LEU A 96 7.38 3.08 -19.80
C LEU A 96 8.16 3.68 -18.61
N PHE A 97 7.50 4.56 -17.87
CA PHE A 97 8.05 5.25 -16.71
C PHE A 97 7.13 5.06 -15.50
N ALA A 98 7.71 5.02 -14.31
CA ALA A 98 6.97 4.85 -13.05
C ALA A 98 7.64 5.62 -11.90
N ALA A 99 6.85 5.97 -10.88
CA ALA A 99 7.29 6.65 -9.68
C ALA A 99 6.31 6.45 -8.53
N GLY A 100 6.77 6.61 -7.29
CA GLY A 100 5.95 6.44 -6.09
C GLY A 100 5.68 4.96 -5.76
N GLU A 101 4.60 4.68 -5.02
CA GLU A 101 4.31 3.36 -4.44
C GLU A 101 4.09 2.24 -5.48
N VAL A 102 3.87 2.56 -6.76
CA VAL A 102 3.82 1.56 -7.84
C VAL A 102 5.22 1.04 -8.22
N SER A 103 6.27 1.78 -7.86
CA SER A 103 7.67 1.43 -8.12
C SER A 103 8.29 0.67 -6.96
N GLY A 104 9.28 -0.17 -7.27
CA GLY A 104 10.01 -0.98 -6.30
C GLY A 104 11.50 -0.68 -6.29
N GLY A 105 12.19 -1.20 -5.28
CA GLY A 105 13.65 -1.15 -5.17
C GLY A 105 14.17 -0.08 -4.21
N VAL A 106 13.67 1.16 -4.31
CA VAL A 106 14.14 2.32 -3.53
C VAL A 106 14.11 2.06 -2.02
N HIS A 107 13.07 1.39 -1.53
CA HIS A 107 12.85 1.16 -0.09
C HIS A 107 13.34 -0.20 0.41
N GLY A 108 13.87 -1.04 -0.49
CA GLY A 108 14.26 -2.42 -0.18
C GLY A 108 13.14 -3.21 0.52
N LYS A 109 13.46 -3.81 1.68
CA LYS A 109 12.51 -4.64 2.44
C LYS A 109 11.63 -3.85 3.41
N ASN A 110 12.03 -2.64 3.80
CA ASN A 110 11.33 -1.85 4.80
C ASN A 110 11.56 -0.36 4.59
N ARG A 111 10.51 0.35 4.16
CA ARG A 111 10.52 1.80 4.00
C ARG A 111 10.64 2.52 5.35
N LEU A 112 11.51 3.54 5.39
CA LEU A 112 11.59 4.48 6.50
C LEU A 112 10.41 5.46 6.53
N MET A 113 9.92 5.78 7.72
CA MET A 113 8.81 6.73 7.93
C MET A 113 9.07 8.07 7.22
N GLY A 114 8.03 8.66 6.62
CA GLY A 114 8.13 9.92 5.87
C GLY A 114 8.62 9.79 4.41
N ASN A 115 9.30 8.70 4.04
CA ASN A 115 9.90 8.60 2.69
C ASN A 115 8.91 8.37 1.54
N SER A 116 7.67 7.95 1.78
CA SER A 116 6.71 7.66 0.69
C SER A 116 6.32 8.93 -0.10
N LEU A 117 6.08 10.04 0.60
CA LEU A 117 5.80 11.32 -0.05
C LEU A 117 7.04 11.85 -0.76
N LEU A 118 8.21 11.70 -0.14
CA LEU A 118 9.48 12.10 -0.76
C LEU A 118 9.73 11.32 -2.07
N ASP A 119 9.57 10.01 -2.03
CA ASP A 119 9.69 9.12 -3.20
C ASP A 119 8.76 9.58 -4.33
N THR A 120 7.48 9.76 -4.02
CA THR A 120 6.48 10.21 -4.99
C THR A 120 6.88 11.54 -5.64
N GLN A 121 7.34 12.52 -4.87
CA GLN A 121 7.69 13.85 -5.39
C GLN A 121 9.00 13.85 -6.17
N VAL A 122 10.02 13.16 -5.67
CA VAL A 122 11.36 13.12 -6.29
C VAL A 122 11.34 12.28 -7.55
N PHE A 123 10.92 11.01 -7.47
CA PHE A 123 10.85 10.16 -8.64
C PHE A 123 9.73 10.57 -9.59
N GLY A 124 8.65 11.18 -9.09
CA GLY A 124 7.61 11.75 -9.94
C GLY A 124 8.15 12.85 -10.86
N LYS A 125 8.95 13.77 -10.31
CA LYS A 125 9.65 14.80 -11.09
C LYS A 125 10.62 14.18 -12.11
N ILE A 126 11.48 13.26 -11.66
CA ILE A 126 12.50 12.63 -12.50
C ILE A 126 11.87 11.84 -13.65
N ALA A 127 10.86 11.01 -13.35
CA ALA A 127 10.13 10.22 -14.34
C ALA A 127 9.39 11.12 -15.33
N GLY A 128 8.77 12.20 -14.84
CA GLY A 128 8.10 13.21 -15.68
C GLY A 128 9.06 13.91 -16.63
N GLU A 129 10.20 14.40 -16.14
CA GLU A 129 11.23 15.04 -16.97
C GLU A 129 11.81 14.06 -18.01
N SER A 130 12.05 12.82 -17.60
CA SER A 130 12.57 11.77 -18.49
C SER A 130 11.58 11.37 -19.57
N ALA A 131 10.29 11.23 -19.22
CA ALA A 131 9.22 10.96 -20.17
C ALA A 131 9.04 12.11 -21.17
N ALA A 132 9.07 13.36 -20.68
CA ALA A 132 8.98 14.56 -21.52
C ALA A 132 10.18 14.71 -22.47
N ALA A 133 11.38 14.31 -22.05
CA ALA A 133 12.56 14.27 -22.92
C ALA A 133 12.48 13.12 -23.94
N TYR A 134 11.94 11.97 -23.53
CA TYR A 134 11.78 10.79 -24.38
C TYR A 134 10.81 11.05 -25.52
N ILE A 135 9.61 11.59 -25.24
CA ILE A 135 8.56 11.74 -26.25
C ILE A 135 8.97 12.63 -27.43
N LYS A 136 9.84 13.64 -27.20
CA LYS A 136 10.38 14.51 -28.26
C LYS A 136 11.21 13.78 -29.31
N LYS A 137 11.74 12.60 -28.98
CA LYS A 137 12.59 11.78 -29.85
C LYS A 137 11.83 10.64 -30.52
N VAL A 138 10.60 10.38 -30.10
CA VAL A 138 9.80 9.25 -30.57
C VAL A 138 8.95 9.68 -31.75
N LYS A 139 9.04 8.93 -32.84
CA LYS A 139 8.05 8.99 -33.93
C LYS A 139 7.09 7.83 -33.78
N VAL A 140 5.79 8.15 -33.66
CA VAL A 140 4.74 7.15 -33.54
C VAL A 140 4.25 6.80 -34.94
N ASP A 141 4.99 5.93 -35.62
CA ASP A 141 4.72 5.59 -37.02
C ASP A 141 3.81 4.35 -37.15
N LYS A 142 3.47 3.70 -36.04
CA LYS A 142 2.62 2.51 -36.00
C LYS A 142 1.20 2.86 -35.55
N LYS A 143 0.20 2.29 -36.22
CA LYS A 143 -1.19 2.31 -35.72
C LYS A 143 -1.24 1.63 -34.35
N LEU A 144 -1.94 2.27 -33.40
CA LEU A 144 -2.28 1.68 -32.11
C LEU A 144 -2.96 0.32 -32.34
N SER A 145 -2.48 -0.70 -31.65
CA SER A 145 -3.02 -2.05 -31.76
C SER A 145 -2.99 -2.77 -30.40
N LEU A 146 -3.88 -3.75 -30.25
CA LEU A 146 -3.91 -4.65 -29.10
C LEU A 146 -3.14 -5.94 -29.36
N GLN A 147 -2.26 -5.97 -30.37
CA GLN A 147 -1.50 -7.17 -30.75
C GLN A 147 -0.67 -7.74 -29.58
N HIS A 148 -0.22 -6.90 -28.66
CA HIS A 148 0.48 -7.34 -27.45
C HIS A 148 -0.44 -8.16 -26.51
N VAL A 149 -1.73 -7.83 -26.43
CA VAL A 149 -2.73 -8.58 -25.65
C VAL A 149 -2.99 -9.93 -26.31
N ASP A 150 -3.10 -9.95 -27.64
CA ASP A 150 -3.32 -11.20 -28.39
C ASP A 150 -2.09 -12.12 -28.27
N ALA A 151 -0.87 -11.57 -28.40
CA ALA A 151 0.37 -12.31 -28.18
C ALA A 151 0.44 -12.90 -26.76
N TYR A 152 0.04 -12.13 -25.75
CA TYR A 152 -0.02 -12.60 -24.37
C TYR A 152 -1.05 -13.74 -24.19
N ARG A 153 -2.25 -13.63 -24.78
CA ARG A 153 -3.25 -14.71 -24.77
C ARG A 153 -2.73 -16.00 -25.41
N GLU A 154 -2.06 -15.90 -26.55
CA GLU A 154 -1.45 -17.07 -27.19
C GLU A 154 -0.34 -17.69 -26.35
N GLU A 155 0.43 -16.89 -25.60
CA GLU A 155 1.40 -17.40 -24.63
C GLU A 155 0.73 -18.16 -23.48
N LEU A 156 -0.38 -17.64 -22.93
CA LEU A 156 -1.15 -18.32 -21.89
C LEU A 156 -1.66 -19.69 -22.37
N LYS A 157 -2.21 -19.74 -23.59
CA LYS A 157 -2.67 -21.00 -24.22
C LYS A 157 -1.53 -22.00 -24.36
N LYS A 158 -0.36 -21.58 -24.86
CA LYS A 158 0.84 -22.43 -24.99
C LYS A 158 1.29 -23.00 -23.64
N LYS A 159 1.23 -22.18 -22.59
CA LYS A 159 1.57 -22.58 -21.21
C LYS A 159 0.45 -23.34 -20.50
N LYS A 160 -0.69 -23.59 -21.17
CA LYS A 160 -1.88 -24.25 -20.61
C LYS A 160 -2.39 -23.55 -19.33
N ILE A 161 -2.19 -22.24 -19.24
CA ILE A 161 -2.69 -21.43 -18.14
C ILE A 161 -4.15 -21.12 -18.42
N LYS A 162 -5.04 -21.44 -17.48
CA LYS A 162 -6.47 -21.19 -17.64
C LYS A 162 -6.74 -19.68 -17.65
N GLU A 163 -7.53 -19.22 -18.63
CA GLU A 163 -7.96 -17.83 -18.80
C GLU A 163 -9.12 -17.45 -17.85
N GLU A 164 -9.04 -17.84 -16.58
CA GLU A 164 -10.09 -17.57 -15.59
C GLU A 164 -10.04 -16.12 -15.07
N ARG A 165 -8.92 -15.42 -15.28
CA ARG A 165 -8.70 -14.03 -14.83
C ARG A 165 -9.25 -13.03 -15.84
N ARG A 166 -10.22 -12.21 -15.42
CA ARG A 166 -10.70 -11.04 -16.18
C ARG A 166 -9.80 -9.83 -15.90
N ALA A 167 -9.29 -9.20 -16.96
CA ALA A 167 -8.48 -7.99 -16.93
C ALA A 167 -9.34 -6.75 -17.32
N PRO A 168 -8.95 -5.52 -16.90
CA PRO A 168 -7.74 -5.19 -16.15
C PRO A 168 -7.90 -5.43 -14.65
N MET A 169 -7.03 -6.26 -14.08
CA MET A 169 -6.80 -6.26 -12.63
C MET A 169 -5.83 -5.12 -12.35
N VAL A 170 -6.37 -3.99 -11.90
CA VAL A 170 -5.54 -2.86 -11.46
C VAL A 170 -4.73 -3.25 -10.22
N ILE A 171 -5.30 -4.11 -9.37
CA ILE A 171 -4.65 -4.70 -8.20
C ILE A 171 -5.10 -6.18 -8.12
N PRO A 172 -4.18 -7.15 -8.03
CA PRO A 172 -4.52 -8.54 -7.74
C PRO A 172 -5.35 -8.67 -6.47
N ASP A 173 -6.30 -9.62 -6.42
CA ASP A 173 -6.95 -9.93 -5.15
C ASP A 173 -5.95 -10.70 -4.26
N TYR A 174 -5.28 -9.96 -3.38
CA TYR A 174 -4.31 -10.48 -2.43
C TYR A 174 -4.95 -11.05 -1.16
N ARG A 175 -6.28 -10.96 -1.03
CA ARG A 175 -7.00 -11.41 0.16
C ARG A 175 -7.20 -12.92 0.07
N GLU A 176 -6.75 -13.65 1.09
CA GLU A 176 -7.04 -15.07 1.20
C GLU A 176 -8.56 -15.30 1.34
N GLN A 177 -9.04 -16.47 0.89
CA GLN A 177 -10.45 -16.88 1.06
C GLN A 177 -10.95 -16.74 2.51
N LYS A 178 -10.08 -16.99 3.50
CA LYS A 178 -10.38 -16.81 4.93
C LYS A 178 -10.55 -15.35 5.37
N VAL A 179 -9.97 -14.41 4.62
CA VAL A 179 -10.13 -12.96 4.85
C VAL A 179 -11.43 -12.51 4.20
N LEU A 180 -11.72 -12.98 2.98
CA LEU A 180 -12.98 -12.73 2.29
C LEU A 180 -14.17 -13.27 3.09
N SER A 181 -14.06 -14.47 3.68
CA SER A 181 -15.13 -15.08 4.49
C SER A 181 -15.43 -14.36 5.81
N ARG A 182 -14.62 -13.36 6.19
CA ARG A 182 -14.81 -12.53 7.37
C ARG A 182 -15.30 -11.12 7.03
N ALA A 183 -15.35 -10.78 5.74
CA ALA A 183 -16.00 -9.56 5.32
C ALA A 183 -17.49 -9.71 5.59
N ILE A 184 -18.04 -8.79 6.37
CA ILE A 184 -19.48 -8.70 6.58
C ILE A 184 -20.10 -8.34 5.23
N ASP A 185 -21.01 -9.17 4.71
CA ASP A 185 -21.87 -8.75 3.61
C ASP A 185 -22.74 -7.61 4.14
N ILE A 186 -22.34 -6.38 3.82
CA ILE A 186 -23.20 -5.21 4.02
C ILE A 186 -24.14 -5.19 2.82
N LEU A 187 -25.18 -6.03 2.90
CA LEU A 187 -26.41 -5.91 2.12
C LEU A 187 -27.44 -5.15 2.96
#